data_AF-A0A6L5QS76-F1
#
_entry.id   AF-A0A6L5QS76-F1
#
_cell.length_a   1.000
_cell.length_b   1.000
_cell.length_c   1.000
_cell.angle_alpha   90.00
_cell.angle_beta   90.00
_cell.angle_gamma   90.00
#
_symmetry.space_group_name_H-M   'P 1'
#
loop_
_entity.id
_entity.type
_entity.pdbx_description
1 polymer ?
#
loop_
_entity_poly.entity_id
_entity_poly.type
_entity_poly.pdbx_seq_one_letter_code
_entity_poly.pdbx_strand_id
1 'polypeptide(L)'
;MALVGPKRDLDIAASQIKNMRQTTSFDEFRESWENFLFRIERAWELTERQLKKRKGIEQWHKPYTHFRKKDPLLVFLKQARNSEMHSISPTVNKPLHMVLKDKTGRGLLINSISSKLECGTLIIDIDTPDLIPDVDVNIVPTDPTLVKIKNRGKWYNPPWSHLKKRIKDLHPVSIAELGLEFYSTYVKEAELWIENN
;
A
#
# COMPACT_ATOMS: atom_id res chain seq x y z
N MET A 1 -6.92 29.54 -12.73
CA MET A 1 -5.94 28.69 -12.03
C MET A 1 -5.64 27.48 -12.90
N ALA A 2 -4.37 27.26 -13.24
CA ALA A 2 -3.96 26.03 -13.92
C ALA A 2 -4.15 24.82 -12.95
N LEU A 3 -4.40 23.62 -13.48
CA LEU A 3 -4.34 22.36 -12.71
C LEU A 3 -5.29 22.20 -11.50
N VAL A 4 -6.46 22.87 -11.47
CA VAL A 4 -7.48 22.70 -10.40
C VAL A 4 -7.92 21.24 -10.23
N GLY A 5 -8.13 20.52 -11.33
CA GLY A 5 -8.53 19.11 -11.32
C GLY A 5 -7.51 18.21 -10.59
N PRO A 6 -6.24 18.17 -11.03
CA PRO A 6 -5.17 17.44 -10.35
C PRO A 6 -5.04 17.76 -8.86
N LYS A 7 -5.08 19.04 -8.47
CA LYS A 7 -5.01 19.45 -7.06
C LYS A 7 -6.16 18.86 -6.24
N ARG A 8 -7.39 18.97 -6.74
CA ARG A 8 -8.56 18.37 -6.09
C ARG A 8 -8.42 16.86 -5.92
N ASP A 9 -7.89 16.15 -6.92
CA ASP A 9 -7.66 14.71 -6.81
C ASP A 9 -6.59 14.39 -5.74
N LEU A 10 -5.55 15.21 -5.58
CA LEU A 10 -4.55 15.07 -4.50
C LEU A 10 -5.13 15.39 -3.12
N ASP A 11 -6.00 16.38 -2.99
CA ASP A 11 -6.69 16.68 -1.71
C ASP A 11 -7.58 15.52 -1.27
N ILE A 12 -8.27 14.88 -2.23
CA ILE A 12 -9.04 13.67 -1.97
C ILE A 12 -8.10 12.52 -1.58
N ALA A 13 -6.99 12.34 -2.29
CA ALA A 13 -5.99 11.31 -1.97
C ALA A 13 -5.46 11.49 -0.53
N ALA A 14 -5.15 12.72 -0.12
CA ALA A 14 -4.74 13.05 1.24
C ALA A 14 -5.82 12.71 2.28
N SER A 15 -7.08 12.93 1.94
CA SER A 15 -8.21 12.56 2.80
C SER A 15 -8.34 11.05 2.96
N GLN A 16 -8.08 10.27 1.90
CA GLN A 16 -8.05 8.80 2.01
C GLN A 16 -6.94 8.29 2.93
N ILE A 17 -5.78 8.95 2.96
CA ILE A 17 -4.71 8.60 3.92
C ILE A 17 -5.17 8.84 5.37
N LYS A 18 -5.90 9.93 5.62
CA LYS A 18 -6.49 10.20 6.95
C LYS A 18 -7.49 9.11 7.33
N ASN A 19 -8.35 8.70 6.40
CA ASN A 19 -9.30 7.61 6.62
C ASN A 19 -8.59 6.29 6.95
N MET A 20 -7.53 5.94 6.20
CA MET A 20 -6.70 4.76 6.50
C MET A 20 -6.07 4.80 7.91
N ARG A 21 -5.71 5.98 8.42
CA ARG A 21 -5.16 6.15 9.78
C ARG A 21 -6.20 6.00 10.89
N GLN A 22 -7.47 6.28 10.59
CA GLN A 22 -8.55 6.38 11.58
C GLN A 22 -9.45 5.16 11.61
N THR A 23 -9.59 4.45 10.49
CA THR A 23 -10.46 3.27 10.41
C THR A 23 -9.93 2.12 11.25
N THR A 24 -10.85 1.38 11.86
CA THR A 24 -10.58 0.11 12.54
C THR A 24 -10.98 -1.09 11.69
N SER A 25 -11.74 -0.86 10.61
CA SER A 25 -12.19 -1.88 9.66
C SER A 25 -11.15 -2.07 8.56
N PHE A 26 -10.76 -3.32 8.30
CA PHE A 26 -9.82 -3.60 7.22
C PHE A 26 -10.43 -3.40 5.84
N ASP A 27 -11.73 -3.60 5.67
CA ASP A 27 -12.41 -3.38 4.40
C ASP A 27 -12.45 -1.89 4.05
N GLU A 28 -12.76 -1.02 5.02
CA GLU A 28 -12.70 0.44 4.85
C GLU A 28 -11.26 0.93 4.61
N PHE A 29 -10.28 0.30 5.26
CA PHE A 29 -8.87 0.56 5.01
C PHE A 29 -8.50 0.25 3.56
N ARG A 30 -8.90 -0.93 3.07
CA ARG A 30 -8.65 -1.36 1.69
C ARG A 30 -9.35 -0.43 0.69
N GLU A 31 -10.61 -0.08 0.93
CA GLU A 31 -11.33 0.87 0.08
C GLU A 31 -10.64 2.23 0.03
N SER A 32 -10.19 2.74 1.17
CA SER A 32 -9.44 4.00 1.24
C SER A 32 -8.11 3.92 0.48
N TRP A 33 -7.40 2.78 0.59
CA TRP A 33 -6.17 2.52 -0.16
C TRP A 33 -6.39 2.49 -1.68
N GLU A 34 -7.42 1.77 -2.15
CA GLU A 34 -7.79 1.70 -3.57
C GLU A 34 -8.15 3.10 -4.11
N ASN A 35 -8.95 3.85 -3.35
CA ASN A 35 -9.33 5.22 -3.70
C ASN A 35 -8.10 6.14 -3.75
N PHE A 36 -7.16 6.01 -2.81
CA PHE A 36 -5.89 6.74 -2.85
C PHE A 36 -5.13 6.45 -4.16
N LEU A 37 -4.94 5.17 -4.49
CA LEU A 37 -4.23 4.73 -5.71
C LEU A 37 -4.90 5.25 -6.99
N PHE A 38 -6.24 5.24 -7.05
CA PHE A 38 -7.00 5.80 -8.16
C PHE A 38 -6.72 7.30 -8.32
N ARG A 39 -6.76 8.05 -7.21
CA ARG A 39 -6.68 9.52 -7.22
C ARG A 39 -5.30 10.04 -7.62
N ILE A 40 -4.21 9.41 -7.15
CA ILE A 40 -2.85 9.81 -7.55
C ILE A 40 -2.60 9.57 -9.04
N GLU A 41 -3.12 8.48 -9.62
CA GLU A 41 -2.99 8.22 -11.06
C GLU A 41 -3.81 9.24 -11.87
N ARG A 42 -5.04 9.53 -11.42
CA ARG A 42 -5.89 10.52 -12.07
C ARG A 42 -5.26 11.92 -12.03
N ALA A 43 -4.66 12.32 -10.92
CA ALA A 43 -3.94 13.59 -10.81
C ALA A 43 -2.78 13.68 -11.80
N TRP A 44 -2.03 12.58 -11.97
CA TRP A 44 -0.97 12.49 -12.98
C TRP A 44 -1.50 12.63 -14.41
N GLU A 45 -2.50 11.81 -14.79
CA GLU A 45 -3.04 11.81 -16.15
C GLU A 45 -3.67 13.15 -16.53
N LEU A 46 -4.40 13.79 -15.60
CA LEU A 46 -5.01 15.10 -15.83
C LEU A 46 -3.94 16.18 -16.01
N THR A 47 -2.85 16.12 -15.24
CA THR A 47 -1.70 17.03 -15.39
C THR A 47 -1.05 16.86 -16.76
N GLU A 48 -0.74 15.62 -17.16
CA GLU A 48 -0.18 15.34 -18.49
C GLU A 48 -1.08 15.84 -19.62
N ARG A 49 -2.39 15.59 -19.55
CA ARG A 49 -3.36 16.03 -20.59
C ARG A 49 -3.40 17.55 -20.74
N GLN A 50 -3.32 18.29 -19.63
CA GLN A 50 -3.30 19.75 -19.67
C GLN A 50 -1.98 20.31 -20.22
N LEU A 51 -0.87 19.59 -20.01
CA LEU A 51 0.46 20.02 -20.44
C LEU A 51 0.80 19.59 -21.88
N LYS A 52 0.14 18.56 -22.44
CA LYS A 52 0.48 17.90 -23.71
C LYS A 52 0.65 18.84 -24.92
N LYS A 53 -0.02 20.00 -24.94
CA LYS A 53 0.01 20.95 -26.07
C LYS A 53 1.08 22.04 -25.93
N ARG A 54 1.80 22.12 -24.81
CA ARG A 54 2.78 23.18 -24.54
C ARG A 54 4.15 22.81 -25.11
N LYS A 55 4.85 23.77 -25.72
CA LYS A 55 6.21 23.56 -26.22
C LYS A 55 7.17 23.37 -25.04
N GLY A 56 8.18 22.51 -25.19
CA GLY A 56 9.18 22.24 -24.14
C GLY A 56 8.74 21.27 -23.02
N ILE A 57 7.47 20.83 -23.02
CA ILE A 57 6.95 19.96 -21.97
C ILE A 57 7.70 18.63 -21.87
N GLU A 58 8.12 18.05 -23.00
CA GLU A 58 8.78 16.75 -23.02
C GLU A 58 10.08 16.77 -22.22
N GLN A 59 10.85 17.85 -22.29
CA GLN A 59 12.11 17.99 -21.57
C GLN A 59 11.89 18.12 -20.06
N TRP A 60 10.91 18.93 -19.66
CA TRP A 60 10.55 19.10 -18.25
C TRP A 60 9.94 17.82 -17.64
N HIS A 61 9.14 17.10 -18.42
CA HIS A 61 8.40 15.93 -17.95
C HIS A 61 9.24 14.63 -17.92
N LYS A 62 10.28 14.55 -18.76
CA LYS A 62 11.14 13.35 -18.88
C LYS A 62 11.71 12.84 -17.54
N PRO A 63 12.26 13.67 -16.63
CA PRO A 63 12.72 13.21 -15.31
C PRO A 63 11.61 12.53 -14.49
N TYR A 64 10.39 13.10 -14.48
CA TYR A 64 9.26 12.55 -13.75
C TYR A 64 8.81 11.19 -14.30
N THR A 65 8.72 11.05 -15.62
CA THR A 65 8.43 9.76 -16.24
C THR A 65 9.51 8.71 -15.96
N HIS A 66 10.77 9.15 -15.84
CA HIS A 66 11.88 8.26 -15.48
C HIS A 66 11.73 7.76 -14.05
N PHE A 67 11.39 8.64 -13.09
CA PHE A 67 11.11 8.23 -11.71
C PHE A 67 9.97 7.21 -11.65
N ARG A 68 8.83 7.45 -12.32
CA ARG A 68 7.72 6.47 -12.34
C ARG A 68 8.07 5.10 -12.93
N LYS A 69 9.16 4.99 -13.71
CA LYS A 69 9.62 3.74 -14.33
C LYS A 69 10.71 3.03 -13.53
N LYS A 70 11.47 3.74 -12.70
CA LYS A 70 12.70 3.25 -12.06
C LYS A 70 12.67 3.30 -10.55
N ASP A 71 11.94 4.25 -9.97
CA ASP A 71 11.80 4.38 -8.53
C ASP A 71 10.95 3.21 -7.98
N PRO A 72 11.45 2.42 -7.01
CA PRO A 72 10.72 1.26 -6.51
C PRO A 72 9.33 1.59 -5.94
N LEU A 73 9.19 2.71 -5.22
CA LEU A 73 7.91 3.14 -4.66
C LEU A 73 6.92 3.52 -5.75
N LEU A 74 7.32 4.37 -6.70
CA LEU A 74 6.41 4.81 -7.76
C LEU A 74 6.02 3.67 -8.71
N VAL A 75 6.96 2.76 -8.99
CA VAL A 75 6.68 1.55 -9.75
C VAL A 75 5.67 0.69 -8.99
N PHE A 76 5.88 0.46 -7.69
CA PHE A 76 4.96 -0.33 -6.88
C PHE A 76 3.56 0.27 -6.86
N LEU A 77 3.40 1.56 -6.54
CA LEU A 77 2.08 2.23 -6.51
C LEU A 77 1.34 2.13 -7.85
N LYS A 78 2.05 2.30 -8.96
CA LYS A 78 1.47 2.15 -10.31
C LYS A 78 0.99 0.72 -10.55
N GLN A 79 1.75 -0.28 -10.13
CA GLN A 79 1.34 -1.68 -10.29
C GLN A 79 0.23 -2.07 -9.31
N ALA A 80 0.22 -1.49 -8.10
CA ALA A 80 -0.85 -1.67 -7.13
C ALA A 80 -2.17 -1.19 -7.70
N ARG A 81 -2.20 0.03 -8.25
CA ARG A 81 -3.36 0.56 -8.96
C ARG A 81 -3.84 -0.39 -10.05
N ASN A 82 -2.93 -0.88 -10.89
CA ASN A 82 -3.30 -1.78 -11.98
C ASN A 82 -3.82 -3.13 -11.48
N SER A 83 -3.31 -3.63 -10.35
CA SER A 83 -3.81 -4.84 -9.72
C SER A 83 -5.22 -4.62 -9.20
N GLU A 84 -5.45 -3.58 -8.39
CA GLU A 84 -6.78 -3.33 -7.80
C GLU A 84 -7.86 -3.05 -8.87
N MET A 85 -7.51 -2.39 -9.99
CA MET A 85 -8.50 -2.06 -11.03
C MET A 85 -8.77 -3.18 -12.04
N HIS A 86 -7.82 -4.09 -12.25
CA HIS A 86 -7.87 -5.03 -13.38
C HIS A 86 -7.56 -6.48 -13.00
N SER A 87 -7.10 -6.73 -11.78
CA SER A 87 -6.79 -8.05 -11.26
C SER A 87 -7.61 -8.31 -9.99
N ILE A 88 -7.80 -9.57 -9.64
CA ILE A 88 -8.50 -9.97 -8.41
C ILE A 88 -7.53 -10.00 -7.21
N SER A 89 -6.23 -9.77 -7.44
CA SER A 89 -5.19 -9.89 -6.42
C SER A 89 -5.12 -8.63 -5.54
N PRO A 90 -5.37 -8.74 -4.23
CA PRO A 90 -5.29 -7.61 -3.31
C PRO A 90 -3.85 -7.13 -3.18
N THR A 91 -3.66 -5.83 -2.91
CA THR A 91 -2.32 -5.21 -2.77
C THR A 91 -1.96 -4.87 -1.32
N VAL A 92 -2.96 -4.88 -0.44
CA VAL A 92 -2.82 -4.81 1.02
C VAL A 92 -3.40 -6.07 1.65
N ASN A 93 -2.79 -6.54 2.75
CA ASN A 93 -3.29 -7.67 3.53
C ASN A 93 -3.14 -7.39 5.03
N LYS A 94 -4.02 -7.96 5.85
CA LYS A 94 -3.95 -7.91 7.31
C LYS A 94 -3.78 -9.34 7.83
N PRO A 95 -2.54 -9.83 7.99
CA PRO A 95 -2.32 -11.22 8.40
C PRO A 95 -2.83 -11.46 9.81
N LEU A 96 -3.66 -12.48 10.04
CA LEU A 96 -4.01 -12.85 11.42
C LEU A 96 -2.82 -13.52 12.09
N HIS A 97 -2.47 -13.06 13.30
CA HIS A 97 -1.52 -13.75 14.16
C HIS A 97 -2.25 -14.41 15.32
N MET A 98 -1.95 -15.68 15.53
CA MET A 98 -2.39 -16.41 16.71
C MET A 98 -1.22 -16.56 17.65
N VAL A 99 -1.43 -16.13 18.89
CA VAL A 99 -0.41 -16.21 19.94
C VAL A 99 -0.89 -17.22 20.98
N LEU A 100 -0.13 -18.30 21.11
CA LEU A 100 -0.25 -19.28 22.19
C LEU A 100 0.69 -18.87 23.32
N LYS A 101 0.17 -18.61 24.51
CA LYS A 101 0.96 -18.32 25.71
C LYS A 101 0.75 -19.42 26.74
N ASP A 102 1.83 -20.00 27.23
CA ASP A 102 1.80 -20.85 28.42
C ASP A 102 1.54 -19.99 29.67
N LYS A 103 0.52 -20.33 30.45
CA LYS A 103 0.20 -19.67 31.73
C LYS A 103 1.03 -20.22 32.89
N THR A 104 1.66 -21.37 32.73
CA THR A 104 2.43 -22.02 33.80
C THR A 104 3.85 -21.46 33.94
N GLY A 105 4.35 -20.75 32.93
CA GLY A 105 5.69 -20.17 32.89
C GLY A 105 6.82 -21.19 32.68
N ARG A 106 6.48 -22.46 32.39
CA ARG A 106 7.42 -23.56 32.19
C ARG A 106 7.88 -23.69 30.74
N GLY A 107 7.21 -22.97 29.83
CA GLY A 107 7.36 -23.13 28.40
C GLY A 107 6.47 -24.26 27.89
N LEU A 108 5.99 -24.13 26.66
CA LEU A 108 5.14 -25.13 26.01
C LEU A 108 6.00 -25.97 25.05
N LEU A 109 6.04 -27.28 25.27
CA LEU A 109 6.65 -28.20 24.30
C LEU A 109 5.62 -28.51 23.23
N ILE A 110 5.98 -28.30 21.97
CA ILE A 110 5.09 -28.52 20.82
C ILE A 110 5.79 -29.47 19.86
N ASN A 111 5.20 -30.64 19.64
CA ASN A 111 5.69 -31.61 18.67
C ASN A 111 5.27 -31.22 17.26
N SER A 112 4.00 -30.81 17.08
CA SER A 112 3.49 -30.33 15.80
C SER A 112 2.29 -29.41 15.97
N ILE A 113 2.09 -28.53 14.98
CA ILE A 113 0.89 -27.69 14.83
C ILE A 113 0.41 -27.85 13.40
N SER A 114 -0.88 -28.13 13.23
CA SER A 114 -1.57 -27.99 11.96
C SER A 114 -2.83 -27.16 12.10
N SER A 115 -3.18 -26.42 11.06
CA SER A 115 -4.43 -25.68 10.99
C SER A 115 -5.19 -26.01 9.71
N LYS A 116 -6.50 -26.09 9.83
CA LYS A 116 -7.42 -26.32 8.71
C LYS A 116 -8.65 -25.41 8.84
N LEU A 117 -9.13 -24.91 7.70
CA LEU A 117 -10.36 -24.12 7.64
C LEU A 117 -11.45 -24.98 7.03
N GLU A 118 -12.41 -25.44 7.83
CA GLU A 118 -13.53 -26.26 7.39
C GLU A 118 -14.84 -25.52 7.68
N CYS A 119 -15.67 -25.28 6.66
CA CYS A 119 -16.97 -24.62 6.80
C CYS A 119 -16.96 -23.27 7.57
N GLY A 120 -15.89 -22.50 7.43
CA GLY A 120 -15.72 -21.22 8.15
C GLY A 120 -15.24 -21.37 9.59
N THR A 121 -14.99 -22.58 10.06
CA THR A 121 -14.36 -22.87 11.35
C THR A 121 -12.87 -23.11 11.16
N LEU A 122 -12.05 -22.31 11.83
CA LEU A 122 -10.60 -22.54 11.92
C LEU A 122 -10.35 -23.58 13.01
N ILE A 123 -9.89 -24.76 12.60
CA ILE A 123 -9.50 -25.86 13.49
C ILE A 123 -7.98 -25.86 13.57
N ILE A 124 -7.44 -25.95 14.78
CA ILE A 124 -6.00 -25.94 15.04
C ILE A 124 -5.71 -27.14 15.93
N ASP A 125 -4.98 -28.08 15.36
CA ASP A 125 -4.53 -29.29 16.04
C ASP A 125 -3.10 -29.03 16.53
N ILE A 126 -2.92 -29.14 17.85
CA ILE A 126 -1.63 -28.94 18.51
C ILE A 126 -1.28 -30.26 19.20
N ASP A 127 -0.19 -30.88 18.77
CA ASP A 127 0.36 -32.06 19.43
C ASP A 127 1.42 -31.61 20.44
N THR A 128 1.20 -31.94 21.70
CA THR A 128 2.09 -31.59 22.81
C THR A 128 2.23 -32.77 23.77
N PRO A 129 3.46 -33.06 24.26
CA PRO A 129 3.66 -34.06 25.29
C PRO A 129 3.21 -33.59 26.69
N ASP A 130 2.83 -32.32 26.85
CA ASP A 130 2.45 -31.74 28.13
C ASP A 130 1.04 -32.22 28.54
N LEU A 131 0.94 -32.86 29.72
CA LEU A 131 -0.26 -33.60 30.14
C LEU A 131 -1.53 -32.74 30.28
N ILE A 132 -1.38 -31.44 30.56
CA ILE A 132 -2.46 -30.44 30.62
C ILE A 132 -1.83 -29.07 30.31
N PRO A 133 -1.79 -28.62 29.05
CA PRO A 133 -1.29 -27.29 28.74
C PRO A 133 -2.32 -26.26 29.24
N ASP A 134 -2.00 -25.51 30.30
CA ASP A 134 -2.75 -24.30 30.64
C ASP A 134 -2.28 -23.18 29.70
N VAL A 135 -2.96 -23.09 28.55
CA VAL A 135 -2.61 -22.18 27.46
C VAL A 135 -3.66 -21.09 27.28
N ASP A 136 -3.17 -19.88 27.03
CA ASP A 136 -3.96 -18.76 26.54
C ASP A 136 -3.82 -18.66 25.03
N VAL A 137 -4.93 -18.71 24.31
CA VAL A 137 -4.96 -18.50 22.86
C VAL A 137 -5.56 -17.14 22.59
N ASN A 138 -4.73 -16.21 22.09
CA ASN A 138 -5.20 -14.89 21.70
C ASN A 138 -5.02 -14.71 20.19
N ILE A 139 -6.09 -14.29 19.53
CA ILE A 139 -6.03 -13.80 18.15
C ILE A 139 -5.68 -12.32 18.24
N VAL A 140 -4.49 -11.95 17.75
CA VAL A 140 -4.03 -10.57 17.78
C VAL A 140 -4.23 -9.97 16.39
N PRO A 141 -5.06 -8.92 16.23
CA PRO A 141 -5.14 -8.19 14.98
C PRO A 141 -3.79 -7.51 14.70
N THR A 142 -3.25 -7.70 13.50
CA THR A 142 -1.99 -7.07 13.10
C THR A 142 -2.22 -5.82 12.27
N ASP A 143 -1.14 -5.07 12.07
CA ASP A 143 -1.15 -3.94 11.17
C ASP A 143 -1.26 -4.39 9.69
N PRO A 144 -1.99 -3.62 8.86
CA PRO A 144 -1.98 -3.82 7.42
C PRO A 144 -0.57 -3.80 6.83
N THR A 145 -0.31 -4.70 5.89
CA THR A 145 0.97 -4.83 5.20
C THR A 145 0.79 -4.82 3.69
N LEU A 146 1.81 -4.33 2.98
CA LEU A 146 1.86 -4.41 1.52
C LEU A 146 2.23 -5.83 1.07
N VAL A 147 1.51 -6.35 0.08
CA VAL A 147 1.81 -7.66 -0.50
C VAL A 147 2.48 -7.56 -1.86
N LYS A 148 3.13 -8.66 -2.28
CA LYS A 148 3.71 -8.76 -3.62
C LYS A 148 2.61 -8.82 -4.66
N ILE A 149 2.76 -8.06 -5.73
CA ILE A 149 1.76 -7.92 -6.77
C ILE A 149 2.22 -8.69 -8.01
N LYS A 150 1.34 -9.53 -8.57
CA LYS A 150 1.58 -10.17 -9.86
C LYS A 150 0.82 -9.41 -10.93
N ASN A 151 1.52 -8.82 -11.89
CA ASN A 151 0.89 -8.19 -13.05
C ASN A 151 1.56 -8.66 -14.34
N ARG A 152 0.75 -9.16 -15.29
CA ARG A 152 1.21 -9.70 -16.59
C ARG A 152 2.40 -10.66 -16.47
N GLY A 153 2.32 -11.59 -15.51
CA GLY A 153 3.36 -12.60 -15.27
C GLY A 153 4.60 -12.12 -14.50
N LYS A 154 4.74 -10.83 -14.22
CA LYS A 154 5.85 -10.28 -13.45
C LYS A 154 5.44 -9.97 -12.01
N TRP A 155 6.31 -10.33 -11.07
CA TRP A 155 6.15 -9.99 -9.65
C TRP A 155 6.78 -8.63 -9.33
N TYR A 156 6.06 -7.84 -8.54
CA TYR A 156 6.50 -6.56 -8.00
C TYR A 156 6.46 -6.65 -6.47
N ASN A 157 7.62 -6.47 -5.86
CA ASN A 157 7.76 -6.50 -4.40
C ASN A 157 7.39 -5.14 -3.80
N PRO A 158 6.93 -5.11 -2.53
CA PRO A 158 6.85 -3.88 -1.76
C PRO A 158 8.15 -3.05 -1.87
N PRO A 159 8.04 -1.72 -1.89
CA PRO A 159 9.17 -0.86 -2.21
C PRO A 159 10.19 -0.81 -1.08
N TRP A 160 11.47 -0.83 -1.40
CA TRP A 160 12.56 -0.77 -0.41
C TRP A 160 13.27 0.60 -0.38
N SER A 161 13.00 1.45 -1.38
CA SER A 161 13.55 2.80 -1.47
C SER A 161 12.62 3.74 -2.24
N HIS A 162 12.76 5.03 -1.98
CA HIS A 162 12.13 6.11 -2.73
C HIS A 162 13.13 7.26 -2.90
N LEU A 163 13.31 7.76 -4.13
CA LEU A 163 14.21 8.87 -4.47
C LEU A 163 15.62 8.70 -3.90
N LYS A 164 16.19 7.49 -4.06
CA LYS A 164 17.52 7.07 -3.55
C LYS A 164 17.63 6.99 -2.01
N LYS A 165 16.54 7.18 -1.26
CA LYS A 165 16.49 7.01 0.19
C LYS A 165 15.85 5.67 0.53
N ARG A 166 16.39 4.96 1.53
CA ARG A 166 15.82 3.70 2.01
C ARG A 166 14.52 3.98 2.78
N ILE A 167 13.50 3.18 2.52
CA ILE A 167 12.24 3.24 3.27
C ILE A 167 12.41 2.42 4.55
N LYS A 168 12.11 3.04 5.70
CA LYS A 168 12.17 2.37 7.01
C LYS A 168 10.84 1.72 7.38
N ASP A 169 9.75 2.39 7.06
CA ASP A 169 8.39 1.98 7.39
C ASP A 169 7.64 1.57 6.11
N LEU A 170 7.26 0.30 6.05
CA LEU A 170 6.54 -0.31 4.93
C LEU A 170 5.02 -0.34 5.14
N HIS A 171 4.53 0.29 6.21
CA HIS A 171 3.10 0.40 6.46
C HIS A 171 2.42 1.13 5.27
N PRO A 172 1.27 0.66 4.76
CA PRO A 172 0.66 1.22 3.56
C PRO A 172 0.38 2.73 3.68
N VAL A 173 0.03 3.23 4.87
CA VAL A 173 -0.13 4.67 5.14
C VAL A 173 1.17 5.44 4.87
N SER A 174 2.29 4.98 5.42
CA SER A 174 3.60 5.63 5.27
C SER A 174 4.07 5.62 3.82
N ILE A 175 3.76 4.54 3.09
CA ILE A 175 4.01 4.45 1.64
C ILE A 175 3.10 5.38 0.84
N ALA A 176 1.83 5.52 1.22
CA ALA A 176 0.90 6.44 0.59
C ALA A 176 1.36 7.89 0.77
N GLU A 177 1.89 8.26 1.94
CA GLU A 177 2.38 9.61 2.22
C GLU A 177 3.58 9.99 1.36
N LEU A 178 4.56 9.10 1.24
CA LEU A 178 5.70 9.28 0.34
C LEU A 178 5.25 9.43 -1.12
N GLY A 179 4.26 8.63 -1.53
CA GLY A 179 3.65 8.74 -2.85
C GLY A 179 2.95 10.09 -3.06
N LEU A 180 2.14 10.51 -2.09
CA LEU A 180 1.41 11.78 -2.12
C LEU A 180 2.37 12.97 -2.21
N GLU A 181 3.46 12.96 -1.44
CA GLU A 181 4.49 14.00 -1.46
C GLU A 181 5.09 14.15 -2.87
N PHE A 182 5.44 13.04 -3.51
CA PHE A 182 5.96 13.04 -4.88
C PHE A 182 4.95 13.63 -5.88
N TYR A 183 3.71 13.14 -5.89
CA TYR A 183 2.70 13.61 -6.86
C TYR A 183 2.27 15.07 -6.59
N SER A 184 2.27 15.49 -5.33
CA SER A 184 1.99 16.89 -4.95
C SER A 184 3.10 17.82 -5.43
N THR A 185 4.36 17.42 -5.25
CA THR A 185 5.52 18.15 -5.78
C THR A 185 5.45 18.24 -7.29
N TYR A 186 5.15 17.14 -7.98
CA TYR A 186 4.99 17.11 -9.43
C TYR A 186 3.92 18.10 -9.93
N VAL A 187 2.72 18.11 -9.33
CA VAL A 187 1.65 19.03 -9.74
C VAL A 187 2.01 20.48 -9.43
N LYS A 188 2.67 20.75 -8.31
CA LYS A 188 3.13 22.09 -7.95
C LYS A 188 4.19 22.60 -8.92
N GLU A 189 5.19 21.78 -9.25
CA GLU A 189 6.21 22.16 -10.23
C GLU A 189 5.64 22.30 -11.63
N ALA A 190 4.63 21.51 -12.00
CA ALA A 190 3.91 21.68 -13.26
C ALA A 190 3.22 23.05 -13.34
N GLU A 191 2.60 23.49 -12.25
CA GLU A 191 1.96 24.81 -12.18
C GLU A 191 2.98 25.93 -12.33
N LEU A 192 4.08 25.88 -11.56
CA LEU A 192 5.17 26.85 -11.68
C LEU A 192 5.78 26.85 -13.08
N TRP A 193 5.90 25.69 -13.73
CA TRP A 193 6.40 25.60 -15.09
C TRP A 193 5.46 26.26 -16.09
N ILE A 194 4.13 26.10 -15.93
CA ILE A 194 3.11 26.79 -16.73
C ILE A 194 3.16 28.30 -16.56
N GLU A 195 3.40 28.79 -15.34
CA GLU A 195 3.43 30.23 -15.06
C GLU A 195 4.67 30.91 -15.65
N ASN A 196 5.77 30.16 -15.77
CA ASN A 196 7.04 30.65 -16.31
C ASN A 196 7.20 30.44 -17.84
N ASN A 197 6.27 29.77 -18.53
CA ASN A 197 6.34 29.42 -19.97
C ASN A 197 4.99 29.56 -20.71
#